data_AF-A0A537RDH5-F1
#
_entry.id   AF-A0A537RDH5-F1
#
_cell.length_a   1.000
_cell.length_b   1.000
_cell.length_c   1.000
_cell.angle_alpha   90.00
_cell.angle_beta   90.00
_cell.angle_gamma   90.00
#
_symmetry.space_group_name_H-M   'P 1'
#
loop_
_entity.id
_entity.type
_entity.pdbx_description
1 polymer ?
#
loop_
_entity_poly.entity_id
_entity_poly.type
_entity_poly.pdbx_seq_one_letter_code
_entity_poly.pdbx_strand_id
1 'polypeptide(L)'
;MSSAGTMAVRTLVLIEQFEVGENSITHKPTGWRFTAYQDSPTDGTIIRGRLGDKLETGEDFRPHEVEEMARRLWARHVEARKKQL
;
A
#
# COMPACT_ATOMS: atom_id res chain seq x y z
N MET A 1 17.61 29.87 -20.92
CA MET A 1 17.69 28.45 -21.35
C MET A 1 16.99 27.61 -20.30
N SER A 2 16.09 26.76 -20.77
CA SER A 2 15.05 26.06 -20.02
C SER A 2 15.57 24.90 -19.17
N SER A 3 14.88 24.64 -18.05
CA SER A 3 14.62 23.27 -17.61
C SER A 3 13.26 23.23 -16.92
N ALA A 4 12.20 23.12 -17.72
CA ALA A 4 10.95 22.56 -17.21
C ALA A 4 11.27 21.10 -16.86
N GLY A 5 11.52 20.84 -15.57
CA GLY A 5 11.68 19.47 -15.07
C GLY A 5 10.44 18.70 -15.50
N THR A 6 10.63 17.64 -16.28
CA THR A 6 9.56 16.73 -16.67
C THR A 6 8.90 16.25 -15.38
N MET A 7 7.70 16.73 -15.10
CA MET A 7 6.88 16.21 -14.00
C MET A 7 6.60 14.76 -14.36
N ALA A 8 7.39 13.84 -13.79
CA ALA A 8 7.20 12.41 -14.01
C ALA A 8 5.74 12.07 -13.69
N VAL A 9 5.02 11.56 -14.68
CA VAL A 9 3.64 11.12 -14.51
C VAL A 9 3.68 9.94 -13.53
N ARG A 10 3.11 10.14 -12.34
CA ARG A 10 3.06 9.15 -11.26
C ARG A 10 1.88 8.21 -11.48
N THR A 11 2.03 6.96 -11.07
CA THR A 11 0.94 5.97 -11.20
C THR A 11 -0.06 6.14 -10.06
N LEU A 12 -1.35 6.20 -10.40
CA LEU A 12 -2.42 6.26 -9.41
C LEU A 12 -2.52 4.95 -8.61
N VAL A 13 -2.75 5.09 -7.30
CA VAL A 13 -2.98 3.97 -6.38
C VAL A 13 -4.47 3.68 -6.29
N LEU A 14 -4.87 2.46 -6.66
CA LEU A 14 -6.26 2.01 -6.76
C LEU A 14 -6.55 0.90 -5.73
N ILE A 15 -7.82 0.78 -5.31
CA ILE A 15 -8.21 -0.16 -4.24
C ILE A 15 -7.99 -1.62 -4.69
N GLU A 16 -8.29 -1.93 -5.95
CA GLU A 16 -8.13 -3.25 -6.56
C GLU A 16 -6.68 -3.74 -6.68
N GLN A 17 -5.71 -2.85 -6.47
CA GLN A 17 -4.29 -3.19 -6.40
C GLN A 17 -3.92 -3.81 -5.05
N PHE A 18 -4.82 -3.76 -4.06
CA PHE A 18 -4.60 -4.32 -2.74
C PHE A 18 -5.31 -5.67 -2.57
N GLU A 19 -4.63 -6.57 -1.88
CA GLU A 19 -5.20 -7.80 -1.36
C GLU A 19 -5.22 -7.72 0.17
N VAL A 20 -6.39 -7.86 0.77
CA VAL A 20 -6.58 -7.85 2.23
C VAL A 20 -6.84 -9.28 2.69
N GLY A 21 -5.87 -9.86 3.41
CA GLY A 21 -5.99 -11.15 4.08
C GLY A 21 -6.44 -10.99 5.53
N GLU A 22 -6.45 -12.09 6.29
CA GLU A 22 -6.90 -12.11 7.69
C GLU A 22 -6.06 -11.21 8.62
N ASN A 23 -4.74 -11.20 8.43
CA ASN A 23 -3.78 -10.47 9.27
C ASN A 23 -2.82 -9.58 8.46
N SER A 24 -3.08 -9.38 7.18
CA SER A 24 -2.17 -8.62 6.32
C SER A 24 -2.87 -7.90 5.18
N ILE A 25 -2.19 -6.89 4.64
CA ILE A 25 -2.57 -6.18 3.43
C ILE A 25 -1.36 -6.04 2.51
N THR A 26 -1.52 -6.40 1.25
CA THR A 26 -0.45 -6.39 0.24
C THR A 26 -0.82 -5.49 -0.93
N HIS A 27 0.06 -4.57 -1.32
CA HIS A 27 -0.03 -3.83 -2.58
C HIS A 27 0.66 -4.64 -3.69
N LYS A 28 -0.14 -5.33 -4.50
CA LYS A 28 0.33 -6.31 -5.49
C LYS A 28 1.40 -5.78 -6.45
N PRO A 29 1.29 -4.58 -7.04
CA PRO A 29 2.28 -4.10 -8.01
C PRO A 29 3.69 -3.98 -7.42
N THR A 30 3.79 -3.51 -6.19
CA THR A 30 5.10 -3.24 -5.55
C THR A 30 5.59 -4.39 -4.67
N GLY A 31 4.72 -5.33 -4.30
CA GLY A 31 5.00 -6.32 -3.27
C GLY A 31 5.11 -5.72 -1.85
N TRP A 32 4.80 -4.43 -1.66
CA TRP A 32 4.70 -3.84 -0.34
C TRP A 32 3.63 -4.57 0.48
N ARG A 33 3.94 -4.89 1.73
CA ARG A 33 3.04 -5.63 2.62
C ARG A 33 3.15 -5.12 4.04
N PHE A 34 2.00 -4.94 4.68
CA PHE A 34 1.88 -4.84 6.13
C PHE A 34 1.29 -6.15 6.66
N THR A 35 1.89 -6.69 7.72
CA THR A 35 1.39 -7.85 8.46
C THR A 35 1.24 -7.48 9.92
N ALA A 36 0.00 -7.48 10.41
CA ALA A 36 -0.32 -7.15 11.78
C ALA A 36 0.05 -8.28 12.75
N TYR A 37 0.40 -7.94 13.98
CA TYR A 37 0.52 -8.92 15.05
C TYR A 37 -0.87 -9.44 15.47
N GLN A 38 -0.94 -10.71 15.86
CA GLN A 38 -2.20 -11.38 16.18
C GLN A 38 -3.03 -10.63 17.23
N ASP A 39 -2.38 -10.11 18.27
CA ASP A 39 -3.02 -9.43 19.39
C ASP A 39 -3.00 -7.89 19.27
N SER A 40 -2.42 -7.35 18.19
CA SER A 40 -2.32 -5.91 17.93
C SER A 40 -2.55 -5.63 16.46
N PRO A 41 -3.81 -5.47 16.01
CA PRO A 41 -4.14 -5.25 14.60
C PRO A 41 -3.63 -3.91 14.07
N THR A 42 -3.16 -3.01 14.93
CA THR A 42 -2.61 -1.70 14.54
C THR A 42 -1.08 -1.67 14.52
N ASP A 43 -0.43 -2.74 14.97
CA ASP A 43 1.02 -2.86 15.00
C ASP A 43 1.46 -4.10 14.21
N GLY A 44 2.68 -4.10 13.70
CA GLY A 44 3.12 -5.17 12.84
C GLY A 44 4.44 -4.91 12.13
N THR A 45 4.70 -5.76 11.14
CA THR A 45 5.89 -5.68 10.29
C THR A 45 5.55 -5.16 8.91
N ILE A 46 6.51 -4.47 8.29
CA ILE A 46 6.41 -3.98 6.91
C ILE A 46 7.49 -4.65 6.07
N ILE A 47 7.08 -5.20 4.92
CA ILE A 47 7.96 -5.55 3.81
C ILE A 47 7.81 -4.45 2.76
N ARG A 48 8.91 -3.77 2.42
CA ARG A 48 8.87 -2.63 1.51
C ARG A 48 8.65 -3.03 0.04
N GLY A 49 9.12 -4.21 -0.36
CA GLY A 49 9.13 -4.63 -1.77
C GLY A 49 9.86 -3.61 -2.64
N ARG A 50 9.31 -3.33 -3.82
CA ARG A 50 9.79 -2.34 -4.80
C ARG A 50 9.14 -0.96 -4.64
N LEU A 51 8.55 -0.67 -3.47
CA LEU A 51 7.86 0.61 -3.25
C LEU A 51 8.83 1.80 -3.28
N GLY A 52 8.58 2.73 -4.20
CA GLY A 52 9.43 3.89 -4.48
C GLY A 52 10.36 3.69 -5.67
N ASP A 53 10.43 2.48 -6.23
CA ASP A 53 11.11 2.20 -7.48
C ASP A 53 10.18 2.47 -8.66
N LYS A 54 10.77 2.77 -9.82
CA LYS A 54 10.09 2.61 -11.09
C LYS A 54 10.09 1.12 -11.46
N LEU A 55 8.91 0.55 -11.63
CA LEU A 55 8.74 -0.86 -11.99
C LEU A 55 9.09 -1.09 -13.47
N GLU A 56 9.29 -2.35 -13.84
CA GLU A 56 9.54 -2.76 -15.25
C GLU A 56 8.34 -2.46 -16.16
N THR A 57 7.13 -2.43 -15.60
CA THR A 57 5.90 -1.98 -16.26
C THR A 57 5.90 -0.47 -16.55
N GLY A 58 6.89 0.27 -16.03
CA GLY A 58 7.00 1.71 -16.13
C GLY A 58 6.27 2.48 -15.02
N GLU A 59 5.54 1.78 -14.16
CA GLU A 59 4.78 2.38 -13.06
C GLU A 59 5.72 2.95 -11.98
N ASP A 60 5.37 4.11 -11.44
CA ASP A 60 6.09 4.81 -10.36
C ASP A 60 5.09 5.17 -9.26
N PHE A 61 4.95 4.27 -8.28
CA PHE A 61 4.04 4.42 -7.15
C PHE A 61 4.72 5.18 -6.01
N ARG A 62 4.05 6.21 -5.48
CA ARG A 62 4.61 6.96 -4.35
C ARG A 62 4.39 6.21 -3.04
N PRO A 63 5.43 6.11 -2.19
CA PRO A 63 5.31 5.43 -0.90
C PRO A 63 4.14 5.93 -0.05
N HIS A 64 3.97 7.26 0.08
CA HIS A 64 2.93 7.84 0.91
C HIS A 64 1.50 7.53 0.40
N GLU A 65 1.28 7.48 -0.92
CA GLU A 65 -0.04 7.17 -1.50
C GLU A 65 -0.41 5.71 -1.27
N VAL A 66 0.56 4.80 -1.43
CA VAL A 66 0.37 3.36 -1.16
C VAL A 66 0.10 3.12 0.33
N GLU A 67 0.89 3.71 1.22
CA GLU A 67 0.73 3.56 2.66
C GLU A 67 -0.57 4.19 3.18
N GLU A 68 -1.00 5.33 2.61
CA GLU A 68 -2.28 5.94 2.97
C GLU A 68 -3.47 5.09 2.55
N MET A 69 -3.49 4.58 1.31
CA MET A 69 -4.55 3.68 0.86
C MET A 69 -4.57 2.40 1.69
N ALA A 70 -3.40 1.79 1.95
CA ALA A 70 -3.29 0.60 2.78
C ALA A 70 -3.86 0.81 4.18
N ARG A 71 -3.52 1.92 4.85
CA ARG A 71 -4.06 2.26 6.18
C ARG A 71 -5.58 2.39 6.17
N ARG A 72 -6.15 3.06 5.16
CA ARG A 72 -7.61 3.23 5.03
C ARG A 72 -8.32 1.89 4.84
N LEU A 73 -7.79 1.02 3.99
CA LEU A 73 -8.35 -0.31 3.74
C LEU A 73 -8.22 -1.22 4.95
N TRP A 74 -7.05 -1.21 5.60
CA TRP A 74 -6.79 -2.01 6.78
C TRP A 74 -7.68 -1.61 7.97
N ALA A 75 -7.83 -0.30 8.24
CA ALA A 75 -8.74 0.18 9.28
C ALA A 75 -10.18 -0.30 9.06
N ARG A 76 -10.68 -0.26 7.82
CA ARG A 76 -12.02 -0.78 7.49
C ARG A 76 -12.14 -2.28 7.73
N HIS A 77 -11.10 -3.06 7.39
CA HIS A 77 -11.06 -4.50 7.64
C HIS A 77 -11.11 -4.83 9.14
N VAL A 78 -10.28 -4.15 9.95
CA VAL A 78 -10.26 -4.33 11.41
C VAL A 78 -11.61 -3.99 12.04
N GLU A 79 -12.22 -2.89 11.63
CA GLU A 79 -13.55 -2.49 12.14
C GLU A 79 -14.66 -3.46 11.71
N ALA A 80 -14.59 -4.02 10.50
CA ALA A 80 -15.53 -5.05 10.05
C ALA A 80 -15.39 -6.34 10.87
N ARG A 81 -14.15 -6.77 11.17
CA ARG A 81 -13.87 -7.96 12.00
C ARG A 81 -14.40 -7.80 13.43
N LYS A 82 -14.22 -6.63 14.04
CA LYS A 82 -14.75 -6.34 15.40
C LYS A 82 -16.26 -6.45 15.49
N LYS A 83 -17.00 -6.12 14.42
CA LYS A 83 -18.47 -6.20 14.39
C LYS A 83 -19.02 -7.62 14.24
N GLN A 84 -18.16 -8.58 13.90
CA GLN A 84 -18.53 -9.98 13.70
C GLN A 84 -18.25 -10.85 14.95
N LEU A 85 -17.58 -10.29 15.95
CA LEU A 85 -17.32 -10.88 17.26
C LEU A 85 -18.39 -10.43 18.27
#